data_AF-A0A5K1G6Y3-F1
#
_entry.id   AF-A0A5K1G6Y3-F1
#
_cell.length_a   1.000
_cell.length_b   1.000
_cell.length_c   1.000
_cell.angle_alpha   90.00
_cell.angle_beta   90.00
_cell.angle_gamma   90.00
#
_symmetry.space_group_name_H-M   'P 1'
#
loop_
_entity.id
_entity.type
_entity.pdbx_description
1 polymer ?
#
loop_
_entity_poly.entity_id
_entity_poly.type
_entity_poly.pdbx_seq_one_letter_code
_entity_poly.pdbx_strand_id
1 'polypeptide(L)'
;AAQTWWHVGDESMVYNTTFSSDNRVTGVLWSNKRESGLWFAPAERRECRLGIQLLPILPVTETLFQDVKYVKQLVNWAMPALSRPGVEDGWKGFVYALQGVYDRGQALASIKTLTTHDDGNSLTNLLWWVYSR
;
A
#
# COMPACT_ATOMS: atom_id res chain seq x y z
N ALA A 1 14.90 -4.54 7.54
CA ALA A 1 14.08 -3.91 8.61
C ALA A 1 12.63 -3.69 8.14
N ALA A 2 12.39 -2.86 7.12
CA ALA A 2 11.03 -2.60 6.61
C ALA A 2 10.27 -3.89 6.24
N GLN A 3 10.86 -4.74 5.37
CA GLN A 3 10.27 -6.02 4.98
C GLN A 3 10.11 -7.04 6.13
N THR A 4 10.81 -6.85 7.25
CA THR A 4 10.79 -7.76 8.40
C THR A 4 9.72 -7.36 9.41
N TRP A 5 9.65 -6.06 9.74
CA TRP A 5 8.85 -5.55 10.85
C TRP A 5 7.62 -4.76 10.41
N TRP A 6 7.58 -4.30 9.16
CA TRP A 6 6.46 -3.50 8.66
C TRP A 6 5.60 -4.31 7.70
N HIS A 7 6.22 -5.14 6.87
CA HIS A 7 5.51 -6.00 5.93
C HIS A 7 5.05 -7.27 6.63
N VAL A 8 3.74 -7.48 6.67
CA VAL A 8 3.10 -8.62 7.32
C VAL A 8 2.61 -9.56 6.22
N GLY A 9 3.51 -10.40 5.71
CA GLY A 9 3.14 -11.46 4.77
C GLY A 9 2.58 -12.69 5.50
N ASP A 10 1.90 -13.57 4.76
CA ASP A 10 1.37 -14.83 5.31
C ASP A 10 2.49 -15.74 5.89
N GLU A 11 3.72 -15.60 5.39
CA GLU A 11 4.91 -16.34 5.84
C GLU A 11 5.73 -15.59 6.89
N SER A 12 5.24 -14.46 7.41
CA SER A 12 5.94 -13.68 8.43
C SER A 12 6.06 -14.50 9.72
N MET A 13 7.30 -14.90 10.07
CA MET A 13 7.59 -15.56 11.34
C MET A 13 7.63 -14.60 12.54
N VAL A 14 7.50 -13.29 12.29
CA VAL A 14 7.55 -12.25 13.33
C VAL A 14 6.21 -12.09 14.02
N TYR A 15 5.11 -12.24 13.29
CA TYR A 15 3.76 -12.00 13.79
C TYR A 15 2.96 -13.29 13.86
N ASN A 16 2.13 -13.40 14.91
CA ASN A 16 1.23 -14.54 15.05
C ASN A 16 0.18 -14.57 13.92
N THR A 17 -0.38 -15.75 13.69
CA THR A 17 -1.32 -16.00 12.59
C THR A 17 -2.56 -15.11 12.65
N THR A 18 -3.07 -14.79 13.84
CA THR A 18 -4.22 -13.87 14.01
C THR A 18 -3.89 -12.45 13.55
N PHE A 19 -2.72 -11.91 13.92
CA PHE A 19 -2.35 -10.56 13.47
C PHE A 19 -2.09 -10.55 11.96
N SER A 20 -1.41 -11.57 11.45
CA SER A 20 -1.09 -11.71 10.03
C SER A 20 -2.31 -12.01 9.16
N SER A 21 -3.38 -12.62 9.68
CA SER A 21 -4.63 -12.77 8.92
C SER A 21 -5.30 -11.43 8.70
N ASP A 22 -5.33 -10.58 9.73
CA ASP A 22 -6.11 -9.35 9.74
C ASP A 22 -5.37 -8.15 9.12
N ASN A 23 -4.04 -8.23 9.07
CA ASN A 23 -3.17 -7.14 8.64
C ASN A 23 -2.22 -7.61 7.54
N ARG A 24 -1.88 -6.70 6.61
CA ARG A 24 -0.72 -6.88 5.72
C ARG A 24 0.42 -5.92 6.00
N VAL A 25 0.19 -4.93 6.85
CA VAL A 25 1.21 -3.97 7.30
C VAL A 25 1.02 -3.61 8.77
N THR A 26 2.12 -3.33 9.47
CA THR A 26 2.08 -2.67 10.78
C THR A 26 1.80 -1.17 10.58
N GLY A 27 0.92 -0.60 11.41
CA GLY A 27 0.59 0.83 11.37
C GLY A 27 1.65 1.68 12.07
N VAL A 28 1.85 1.47 13.37
CA VAL A 28 2.94 2.09 14.15
C VAL A 28 3.70 1.01 14.91
N LEU A 29 5.01 0.95 14.70
CA LEU A 29 5.90 0.03 15.39
C LEU A 29 6.62 0.74 16.53
N TRP A 30 6.50 0.20 17.73
CA TRP A 30 7.18 0.67 18.94
C TRP A 30 8.22 -0.37 19.39
N SER A 31 9.07 0.01 20.36
CA SER A 31 10.04 -0.93 20.94
C SER A 31 9.37 -2.11 21.66
N ASN A 32 8.17 -1.91 22.23
CA ASN A 32 7.47 -2.90 23.05
C ASN A 32 6.05 -3.26 22.56
N LYS A 33 5.55 -2.63 21.50
CA LYS A 33 4.22 -2.91 20.95
C LYS A 33 4.14 -2.64 19.44
N ARG A 34 3.04 -3.07 18.86
CA ARG A 34 2.65 -2.79 17.47
C ARG A 34 1.21 -2.32 17.46
N GLU A 35 0.89 -1.38 16.58
CA GLU A 35 -0.46 -0.86 16.40
C GLU A 35 -0.87 -0.95 14.94
N SER A 36 -2.13 -1.29 14.69
CA SER A 36 -2.69 -1.34 13.34
C SER A 36 -3.20 0.03 12.85
N GLY A 37 -3.57 0.91 13.78
CA GLY A 37 -3.96 2.28 13.44
C GLY A 37 -2.77 3.15 13.03
N LEU A 38 -3.09 4.31 12.49
CA LEU A 38 -2.16 5.40 12.19
C LEU A 38 -2.45 6.58 13.11
N TRP A 39 -1.54 7.55 13.17
CA TRP A 39 -1.73 8.76 13.96
C TRP A 39 -2.98 9.57 13.59
N PHE A 40 -3.41 9.53 12.32
CA PHE A 40 -4.54 10.30 11.80
C PHE A 40 -5.69 9.44 11.27
N ALA A 41 -5.57 8.11 11.35
CA ALA A 41 -6.50 7.21 10.68
C ALA A 41 -6.65 5.89 11.46
N PRO A 42 -7.89 5.38 11.63
CA PRO A 42 -8.11 4.11 12.31
C PRO A 42 -7.69 2.92 11.44
N ALA A 43 -7.67 1.71 12.03
CA ALA A 43 -7.10 0.51 11.42
C ALA A 43 -7.83 0.05 10.14
N GLU A 44 -9.09 0.46 9.96
CA GLU A 44 -9.94 0.15 8.82
C GLU A 44 -9.59 0.99 7.58
N ARG A 45 -8.83 2.10 7.72
CA ARG A 45 -8.31 2.91 6.60
C ARG A 45 -7.13 2.20 5.93
N ARG A 46 -7.36 1.03 5.37
CA ARG A 46 -6.33 0.16 4.78
C ARG A 46 -5.58 0.84 3.62
N GLU A 47 -6.27 1.71 2.88
CA GLU A 47 -5.67 2.52 1.83
C GLU A 47 -4.62 3.50 2.37
N CYS A 48 -4.89 4.12 3.52
CA CYS A 48 -3.92 5.00 4.19
C CYS A 48 -2.76 4.20 4.78
N ARG A 49 -3.07 3.06 5.38
CA ARG A 49 -2.06 2.15 5.97
C ARG A 49 -1.08 1.62 4.93
N LEU A 50 -1.59 1.26 3.74
CA LEU A 50 -0.75 0.89 2.60
C LEU A 50 0.02 2.11 2.08
N GLY A 51 -0.66 3.25 1.89
CA GLY A 51 -0.07 4.46 1.33
C GLY A 51 1.14 4.96 2.13
N ILE A 52 1.09 4.97 3.46
CA ILE A 52 2.22 5.41 4.31
C ILE A 52 3.46 4.54 4.13
N GLN A 53 3.32 3.26 3.78
CA GLN A 53 4.48 2.40 3.52
C GLN A 53 5.13 2.69 2.16
N LEU A 54 4.43 3.45 1.30
CA LEU A 54 4.80 3.65 -0.10
C LEU A 54 5.22 5.10 -0.40
N LEU A 55 4.62 6.09 0.28
CA LEU A 55 4.85 7.50 -0.01
C LEU A 55 6.17 8.02 0.60
N PRO A 56 6.95 8.83 -0.14
CA PRO A 56 6.76 9.19 -1.55
C PRO A 56 7.15 8.04 -2.51
N ILE A 57 6.46 7.94 -3.66
CA ILE A 57 6.82 6.98 -4.71
C ILE A 57 8.09 7.47 -5.43
N LEU A 58 9.16 6.68 -5.33
CA LEU A 58 10.48 6.94 -5.93
C LEU A 58 11.03 5.68 -6.63
N PRO A 59 12.07 5.76 -7.47
CA PRO A 59 12.68 4.58 -8.08
C PRO A 59 13.06 3.49 -7.06
N VAL A 60 13.63 3.90 -5.91
CA VAL A 60 14.06 2.98 -4.84
C VAL A 60 12.90 2.21 -4.18
N THR A 61 11.66 2.70 -4.30
CA THR A 61 10.47 2.02 -3.77
C THR A 61 10.30 0.62 -4.38
N GLU A 62 10.82 0.39 -5.59
CA GLU A 62 10.84 -0.93 -6.22
C GLU A 62 11.57 -1.98 -5.37
N THR A 63 12.74 -1.63 -4.81
CA THR A 63 13.52 -2.54 -3.98
C THR A 63 12.75 -2.95 -2.72
N LEU A 64 11.91 -2.06 -2.21
CA LEU A 64 11.08 -2.33 -1.03
C LEU A 64 9.92 -3.30 -1.34
N PHE A 65 9.35 -3.20 -2.53
CA PHE A 65 8.17 -3.96 -2.98
C PHE A 65 8.51 -4.99 -4.09
N GLN A 66 9.73 -5.54 -4.09
CA GLN A 66 10.19 -6.52 -5.07
C GLN A 66 9.47 -7.89 -4.99
N ASP A 67 8.92 -8.25 -3.82
CA ASP A 67 8.17 -9.49 -3.64
C ASP A 67 6.75 -9.32 -4.21
N VAL A 68 6.59 -9.72 -5.47
CA VAL A 68 5.32 -9.66 -6.20
C VAL A 68 4.21 -10.45 -5.51
N LYS A 69 4.52 -11.55 -4.80
CA LYS A 69 3.53 -12.33 -4.07
C LYS A 69 2.98 -11.52 -2.91
N TYR A 70 3.87 -10.92 -2.10
CA TYR A 70 3.47 -10.03 -1.01
C TYR A 70 2.72 -8.80 -1.53
N VAL A 71 3.17 -8.18 -2.63
CA VAL A 71 2.47 -7.02 -3.22
C VAL A 71 1.03 -7.37 -3.60
N LYS A 72 0.79 -8.52 -4.24
CA LYS A 72 -0.57 -8.99 -4.55
C LYS A 72 -1.41 -9.18 -3.29
N GLN A 73 -0.85 -9.75 -2.23
CA GLN A 73 -1.55 -9.91 -0.95
C GLN A 73 -1.93 -8.56 -0.35
N LEU A 74 -0.98 -7.62 -0.32
CA LEU A 74 -1.17 -6.27 0.22
C LEU A 74 -2.24 -5.49 -0.57
N VAL A 75 -2.17 -5.52 -1.90
CA VAL A 75 -3.16 -4.87 -2.77
C VAL A 75 -4.53 -5.50 -2.58
N ASN A 76 -4.66 -6.83 -2.61
CA ASN A 76 -5.94 -7.51 -2.39
C ASN A 76 -6.54 -7.20 -1.01
N TRP A 77 -5.71 -7.04 0.01
CA TRP A 77 -6.15 -6.68 1.36
C TRP A 77 -6.66 -5.24 1.46
N ALA A 78 -6.04 -4.29 0.73
CA ALA A 78 -6.40 -2.88 0.75
C ALA A 78 -7.50 -2.49 -0.26
N MET A 79 -7.59 -3.18 -1.41
CA MET A 79 -8.50 -2.84 -2.51
C MET A 79 -9.98 -2.70 -2.09
N PRO A 80 -10.56 -3.58 -1.24
CA PRO A 80 -11.95 -3.42 -0.80
C PRO A 80 -12.21 -2.14 -0.01
N ALA A 81 -11.19 -1.57 0.64
CA ALA A 81 -11.34 -0.32 1.39
C ALA A 81 -11.59 0.87 0.46
N LEU A 82 -11.20 0.80 -0.82
CA LEU A 82 -11.36 1.89 -1.79
C LEU A 82 -12.82 2.21 -2.12
N SER A 83 -13.73 1.25 -1.91
CA SER A 83 -15.17 1.43 -2.11
C SER A 83 -15.88 2.12 -0.94
N ARG A 84 -15.18 2.40 0.17
CA ARG A 84 -15.77 3.09 1.31
C ARG A 84 -16.05 4.56 0.97
N PRO A 85 -17.19 5.12 1.42
CA PRO A 85 -17.45 6.56 1.30
C PRO A 85 -16.32 7.40 1.92
N GLY A 86 -15.93 8.48 1.24
CA GLY A 86 -14.91 9.42 1.72
C GLY A 86 -13.46 9.00 1.48
N VAL A 87 -13.19 7.95 0.71
CA VAL A 87 -11.82 7.60 0.31
C VAL A 87 -11.33 8.51 -0.81
N GLU A 88 -10.31 9.31 -0.50
CA GLU A 88 -9.71 10.28 -1.41
C GLU A 88 -8.88 9.59 -2.51
N ASP A 89 -8.87 10.18 -3.70
CA ASP A 89 -8.16 9.64 -4.87
C ASP A 89 -6.64 9.58 -4.65
N GLY A 90 -6.07 10.49 -3.85
CA GLY A 90 -4.64 10.44 -3.48
C GLY A 90 -4.23 9.11 -2.86
N TRP A 91 -5.03 8.58 -1.92
CA TRP A 91 -4.77 7.28 -1.30
C TRP A 91 -5.02 6.11 -2.26
N LYS A 92 -6.03 6.20 -3.13
CA LYS A 92 -6.29 5.18 -4.17
C LYS A 92 -5.09 5.04 -5.11
N GLY A 93 -4.46 6.16 -5.45
CA GLY A 93 -3.28 6.20 -6.32
C GLY A 93 -2.14 5.29 -5.84
N PHE A 94 -1.89 5.19 -4.53
CA PHE A 94 -0.87 4.30 -3.98
C PHE A 94 -1.24 2.82 -4.12
N VAL A 95 -2.51 2.46 -3.95
CA VAL A 95 -2.98 1.08 -4.17
C VAL A 95 -2.84 0.69 -5.63
N TYR A 96 -3.24 1.57 -6.55
CA TYR A 96 -3.10 1.33 -7.99
C TYR A 96 -1.65 1.33 -8.45
N ALA A 97 -0.77 2.13 -7.85
CA ALA A 97 0.66 2.07 -8.11
C ALA A 97 1.23 0.67 -7.80
N LEU A 98 0.90 0.09 -6.64
CA LEU A 98 1.31 -1.27 -6.31
C LEU A 98 0.64 -2.34 -7.17
N GLN A 99 -0.61 -2.14 -7.60
CA GLN A 99 -1.23 -3.02 -8.60
C GLN A 99 -0.43 -3.05 -9.91
N GLY A 100 0.16 -1.91 -10.30
CA GLY A 100 1.00 -1.78 -11.49
C GLY A 100 2.26 -2.67 -11.48
N VAL A 101 2.69 -3.16 -10.32
CA VAL A 101 3.82 -4.10 -10.20
C VAL A 101 3.50 -5.46 -10.84
N TYR A 102 2.23 -5.85 -10.93
CA TYR A 102 1.83 -7.16 -11.47
C TYR A 102 0.70 -7.12 -12.50
N ASP A 103 -0.07 -6.04 -12.57
CA ASP A 103 -1.13 -5.84 -13.57
C ASP A 103 -1.14 -4.38 -14.05
N ARG A 104 -0.26 -4.12 -15.02
CA ARG A 104 -0.09 -2.80 -15.62
C ARG A 104 -1.37 -2.30 -16.28
N GLY A 105 -2.12 -3.18 -16.95
CA GLY A 105 -3.32 -2.81 -17.70
C GLY A 105 -4.43 -2.31 -16.78
N GLN A 106 -4.71 -3.07 -15.72
CA GLN A 106 -5.72 -2.70 -14.72
C GLN A 106 -5.28 -1.46 -13.92
N ALA A 107 -4.00 -1.37 -13.54
CA ALA A 107 -3.48 -0.21 -12.83
C ALA A 107 -3.63 1.08 -13.66
N LEU A 108 -3.26 1.06 -14.94
CA LEU A 108 -3.42 2.21 -15.84
C LEU A 108 -4.89 2.62 -16.01
N ALA A 109 -5.81 1.65 -16.12
CA ALA A 109 -7.23 1.94 -16.21
C ALA A 109 -7.72 2.66 -14.94
N SER A 110 -7.34 2.17 -13.75
CA SER A 110 -7.72 2.74 -12.46
C SER A 110 -7.06 4.11 -12.18
N ILE A 111 -5.78 4.29 -12.54
CA ILE A 111 -5.07 5.57 -12.39
C ILE A 111 -5.74 6.67 -13.24
N LYS A 112 -6.20 6.33 -14.45
CA LYS A 112 -6.90 7.28 -15.33
C LYS A 112 -8.26 7.73 -14.81
N THR A 113 -8.85 7.04 -13.84
CA THR A 113 -10.10 7.48 -13.21
C THR A 113 -9.87 8.44 -12.04
N LEU A 114 -8.62 8.64 -11.59
CA LEU A 114 -8.31 9.53 -10.47
C LEU A 114 -8.46 10.99 -10.92
N THR A 115 -9.13 11.78 -10.08
CA THR A 115 -9.35 13.21 -10.30
C THR A 115 -8.39 14.08 -9.49
N THR A 116 -7.94 13.58 -8.34
CA THR A 116 -6.93 14.23 -7.48
C THR A 116 -5.82 13.25 -7.13
N HIS A 117 -4.71 13.79 -6.62
CA HIS A 117 -3.52 13.03 -6.25
C HIS A 117 -3.08 13.45 -4.84
N ASP A 118 -2.30 12.59 -4.19
CA ASP A 118 -1.61 12.93 -2.95
C ASP A 118 -0.74 14.18 -3.14
N ASP A 119 -0.59 15.00 -2.11
CA ASP A 119 0.11 16.29 -2.19
C ASP A 119 1.61 16.14 -2.48
N GLY A 120 2.19 14.97 -2.22
CA GLY A 120 3.54 14.58 -2.61
C GLY A 120 3.62 13.78 -3.92
N ASN A 121 2.53 13.67 -4.70
CA ASN A 121 2.47 12.82 -5.88
C ASN A 121 1.75 13.49 -7.07
N SER A 122 1.83 12.88 -8.25
CA SER A 122 1.20 13.39 -9.46
C SER A 122 0.79 12.28 -10.43
N LEU A 123 -0.10 12.62 -11.38
CA LEU A 123 -0.45 11.72 -12.48
C LEU A 123 0.81 11.31 -13.27
N THR A 124 1.70 12.25 -13.56
CA THR A 124 2.92 11.96 -14.32
C THR A 124 3.83 10.99 -13.58
N ASN A 125 3.95 11.11 -12.25
CA ASN A 125 4.73 10.18 -11.44
C ASN A 125 4.09 8.78 -11.38
N LEU A 126 2.76 8.68 -11.24
CA LEU A 126 2.04 7.40 -11.31
C LEU A 126 2.18 6.72 -12.68
N LEU A 127 2.06 7.48 -13.78
CA LEU A 127 2.27 6.94 -15.12
C LEU A 127 3.72 6.50 -15.32
N TRP A 128 4.69 7.31 -14.90
CA TRP A 128 6.11 6.93 -14.94
C TRP A 128 6.36 5.63 -14.15
N TRP A 129 5.84 5.53 -12.92
CA TRP A 129 5.96 4.35 -12.07
C TRP A 129 5.44 3.07 -12.76
N VAL A 130 4.31 3.18 -13.45
CA VAL A 130 3.67 2.03 -14.12
C VAL A 130 4.28 1.71 -15.49
N TYR A 131 4.80 2.70 -16.23
CA TYR A 131 5.41 2.48 -17.55
C TYR A 131 6.89 2.08 -17.50
N SER A 132 7.59 2.36 -16.41
CA SER A 132 9.00 2.02 -16.24
C SER A 132 9.24 0.58 -15.80
N ARG A 133 8.18 -0.25 -15.75
CA ARG A 133 8.21 -1.65 -15.31
C ARG A 133 7.43 -2.57 -16.23
#